data_AF-A0A523U874-F1
#
_entry.id   AF-A0A523U874-F1
#
_cell.length_a   1.000
_cell.length_b   1.000
_cell.length_c   1.000
_cell.angle_alpha   90.00
_cell.angle_beta   90.00
_cell.angle_gamma   90.00
#
_symmetry.space_group_name_H-M   'P 1'
#
loop_
_entity.id
_entity.type
_entity.pdbx_description
1 polymer ?
#
loop_
_entity_poly.entity_id
_entity_poly.type
_entity_poly.pdbx_seq_one_letter_code
_entity_poly.pdbx_strand_id
1 'polypeptide(L)'
;MPIPVTCECGKSYSVKEELAGKTVRCKVCGDPLRIPTADDIKELVKESGQYLTQTKTTEEATIRCANCGRSMPKTLEKCRYCGKPLRKSMKRTFVIIAASAVVVLLLIVVIIVFLVPSRGEVVRRQAVLLAEYIRQKSWEGVYELDRAKVTGRNSAEYVEKLTELFADLDITDIFVSEPTIDPDTDCVFTEFDVRAMHKTAKKSFKNKKPFRVEWKEENGVWLAYLGTSRIYNELGDYVRASIVKPESTCGVCRATGRTRCPSCGGKGKLGDGTFCRDCYRSQGWQPCSICKGTGKSTTGEE
;
A
#
# COMPACT_ATOMS: atom_id res chain seq x y z
N MET A 1 11.77 -0.41 55.56
CA MET A 1 11.98 -1.72 54.89
C MET A 1 13.46 -1.88 54.56
N PRO A 2 14.04 -3.09 54.50
CA PRO A 2 15.46 -3.21 54.16
C PRO A 2 15.68 -3.10 52.64
N ILE A 3 16.71 -2.35 52.23
CA ILE A 3 17.06 -2.10 50.83
C ILE A 3 18.04 -3.19 50.36
N PRO A 4 17.72 -3.99 49.33
CA PRO A 4 18.66 -4.94 48.77
C PRO A 4 19.70 -4.20 47.92
N VAL A 5 20.98 -4.43 48.21
CA VAL A 5 22.11 -3.90 47.43
C VAL A 5 23.07 -5.04 47.11
N THR A 6 23.52 -5.11 45.87
CA THR A 6 24.48 -6.11 45.40
C THR A 6 25.83 -5.44 45.20
N CYS A 7 26.86 -5.97 45.85
CA CYS A 7 28.24 -5.54 45.67
C CYS A 7 28.82 -6.14 44.38
N GLU A 8 29.85 -5.51 43.80
CA GLU A 8 30.54 -5.99 42.59
C GLU A 8 31.14 -7.39 42.76
N CYS A 9 31.45 -7.81 43.99
CA CYS A 9 31.87 -9.18 44.28
C CYS A 9 30.73 -10.22 44.20
N GLY A 10 29.50 -9.81 43.87
CA GLY A 10 28.34 -10.67 43.69
C GLY A 10 27.54 -10.97 44.96
N LYS A 11 27.94 -10.42 46.12
CA LYS A 11 27.20 -10.59 47.38
C LYS A 11 26.11 -9.54 47.55
N SER A 12 24.92 -10.01 47.89
CA SER A 12 23.77 -9.15 48.19
C SER A 12 23.64 -8.93 49.70
N TYR A 13 23.36 -7.69 50.08
CA TYR A 13 23.15 -7.26 51.46
C TYR A 13 21.77 -6.61 51.59
N SER A 14 21.14 -6.82 52.74
CA SER A 14 19.88 -6.18 53.10
C SER A 14 20.19 -5.11 54.14
N VAL A 15 20.15 -3.84 53.74
CA VAL A 15 20.65 -2.71 54.55
C VAL A 15 19.48 -1.87 55.06
N LYS A 16 19.60 -1.31 56.26
CA LYS A 16 18.60 -0.40 56.83
C LYS A 16 18.55 0.92 56.05
N GLU A 17 17.38 1.53 55.97
CA GLU A 17 17.14 2.81 55.27
C GLU A 17 17.99 3.97 55.81
N GLU A 18 18.41 3.93 57.07
CA GLU A 18 19.30 4.95 57.69
C GLU A 18 20.69 5.06 57.03
N LEU A 19 21.06 4.06 56.23
CA LEU A 19 22.29 4.01 55.46
C LEU A 19 22.09 4.36 53.97
N ALA A 20 20.87 4.71 53.54
CA ALA A 20 20.61 5.18 52.19
C ALA A 20 21.43 6.44 51.89
N GLY A 21 22.10 6.47 50.73
CA GLY A 21 23.01 7.54 50.31
C GLY A 21 24.39 7.53 50.96
N LYS A 22 24.65 6.64 51.93
CA LYS A 22 25.98 6.49 52.55
C LYS A 22 26.81 5.43 51.83
N THR A 23 28.13 5.56 51.96
CA THR A 23 29.08 4.56 51.46
C THR A 23 29.46 3.63 52.61
N VAL A 24 29.24 2.33 52.43
CA VAL A 24 29.58 1.29 53.41
C VAL A 24 30.59 0.33 52.79
N ARG A 25 31.50 -0.26 53.58
CA ARG A 25 32.43 -1.26 53.05
C ARG A 25 31.79 -2.62 52.98
N CYS A 26 32.02 -3.33 51.88
CA CYS A 26 31.62 -4.73 51.74
C CYS A 26 32.39 -5.60 52.76
N LYS A 27 31.67 -6.47 53.48
CA LYS A 27 32.28 -7.34 54.50
C LYS A 27 33.21 -8.42 53.91
N VAL A 28 33.22 -8.59 52.60
CA VAL A 28 33.84 -9.74 51.93
C VAL A 28 35.02 -9.33 51.07
N CYS A 29 34.86 -8.31 50.21
CA CYS A 29 35.98 -7.78 49.43
C CYS A 29 36.61 -6.52 50.05
N GLY A 30 35.90 -5.82 50.94
CA GLY A 30 36.37 -4.56 51.53
C GLY A 30 36.06 -3.30 50.69
N ASP A 31 35.58 -3.48 49.46
CA ASP A 31 35.32 -2.37 48.55
C ASP A 31 34.20 -1.43 49.05
N PRO A 32 34.32 -0.11 48.78
CA PRO A 32 33.28 0.86 49.13
C PRO A 32 32.04 0.67 48.24
N LEU A 33 30.91 0.33 48.87
CA LEU A 33 29.61 0.16 48.25
C LEU A 33 28.73 1.38 48.55
N ARG A 34 28.32 2.10 47.51
CA ARG A 34 27.37 3.21 47.64
C ARG A 34 25.94 2.66 47.68
N ILE A 35 25.20 2.99 48.73
CA ILE A 35 23.80 2.59 48.86
C ILE A 35 22.93 3.64 48.14
N PRO A 36 22.10 3.24 47.17
CA PRO A 36 21.24 4.18 46.44
C PRO A 36 20.25 4.86 47.39
N THR A 37 19.98 6.13 47.14
CA THR A 37 18.92 6.87 47.84
C THR A 37 17.54 6.51 47.29
N ALA A 38 16.50 6.83 48.06
CA ALA A 38 15.12 6.62 47.59
C ALA A 38 14.82 7.39 46.29
N ASP A 39 15.52 8.50 46.03
CA ASP A 39 15.33 9.29 44.82
C ASP A 39 16.10 8.69 43.62
N ASP A 40 17.31 8.14 43.85
CA ASP A 40 18.03 7.37 42.81
C ASP A 40 17.19 6.18 42.34
N ILE A 41 16.49 5.51 43.26
CA ILE A 41 15.60 4.39 42.92
C ILE A 41 14.44 4.86 42.03
N LYS A 42 13.87 6.04 42.28
CA LYS A 42 12.79 6.58 41.43
C LYS A 42 13.27 6.87 40.01
N GLU A 43 14.51 7.33 39.86
CA GLU A 43 15.10 7.62 38.55
C GLU A 43 15.44 6.33 37.79
N LEU A 44 16.02 5.34 38.47
CA LEU A 44 16.28 4.02 37.91
C LEU A 44 14.97 3.29 37.51
N VAL A 45 13.88 3.48 38.25
CA VAL A 45 12.56 2.92 37.90
C VAL A 45 11.95 3.62 36.68
N LYS A 46 12.24 4.91 36.45
CA LYS A 46 11.78 5.61 35.23
C LYS A 46 12.50 5.11 33.99
N GLU A 47 13.81 4.88 34.07
CA GLU A 47 14.59 4.37 32.92
C GLU A 47 14.36 2.87 32.67
N SER A 48 14.13 2.07 33.70
CA SER A 48 13.82 0.64 33.56
C SER A 48 12.33 0.34 33.26
N GLY A 49 11.51 1.37 33.05
CA GLY A 49 10.07 1.30 32.82
C GLY A 49 9.59 0.56 31.56
N GLN A 50 10.48 -0.10 30.80
CA GLN A 50 10.12 -0.93 29.64
C GLN A 50 10.36 -2.43 29.80
N TYR A 51 11.00 -2.92 30.88
CA TYR A 51 11.35 -4.36 30.98
C TYR A 51 11.04 -5.03 32.31
N LEU A 52 10.17 -4.45 33.13
CA LEU A 52 9.55 -5.17 34.26
C LEU A 52 8.07 -5.41 33.98
N THR A 53 7.79 -6.17 32.92
CA THR A 53 6.63 -7.07 32.99
C THR A 53 6.89 -7.98 34.17
N GLN A 54 6.24 -7.64 35.27
CA GLN A 54 5.98 -8.47 36.43
C GLN A 54 6.14 -9.94 36.07
N THR A 55 7.19 -10.58 36.59
CA THR A 55 7.08 -12.00 36.94
C THR A 55 6.07 -12.07 38.06
N LYS A 56 4.79 -11.88 37.70
CA LYS A 56 3.66 -12.43 38.42
C LYS A 56 4.09 -13.87 38.63
N THR A 57 4.39 -14.21 39.87
CA THR A 57 4.45 -15.59 40.34
C THR A 57 3.11 -16.17 39.94
N THR A 58 3.05 -16.69 38.71
CA THR A 58 1.98 -17.54 38.24
C THR A 58 2.08 -18.70 39.19
N GLU A 59 1.23 -18.66 40.22
CA GLU A 59 0.83 -19.79 41.02
C GLU A 59 0.75 -20.97 40.04
N GLU A 60 1.82 -21.79 40.06
CA GLU A 60 2.13 -22.68 38.96
C GLU A 60 0.95 -23.62 38.82
N ALA A 61 0.13 -23.40 37.79
CA ALA A 61 -1.16 -24.02 37.72
C ALA A 61 -0.97 -25.54 37.79
N THR A 62 -1.38 -26.14 38.91
CA THR A 62 -1.18 -27.56 39.16
C THR A 62 -2.25 -28.36 38.40
N ILE A 63 -1.88 -29.53 37.91
CA ILE A 63 -2.80 -30.49 37.31
C ILE A 63 -2.78 -31.78 38.13
N ARG A 64 -3.95 -32.39 38.35
CA ARG A 64 -4.06 -33.70 39.02
C ARG A 64 -3.96 -34.81 37.98
N CYS A 65 -3.14 -35.81 38.24
CA CYS A 65 -3.03 -36.98 37.38
C CYS A 65 -4.28 -37.84 37.47
N ALA A 66 -4.97 -38.09 36.35
CA ALA A 66 -6.17 -38.92 36.30
C ALA A 66 -5.97 -40.37 36.78
N ASN A 67 -4.73 -40.88 36.76
CA ASN A 67 -4.44 -42.27 37.13
C ASN A 67 -3.99 -42.44 38.58
N CYS A 68 -3.36 -41.44 39.21
CA CYS A 68 -2.83 -41.55 40.57
C CYS A 68 -3.26 -40.43 41.53
N GLY A 69 -4.08 -39.47 41.08
CA GLY A 69 -4.68 -38.42 41.92
C GLY A 69 -3.76 -37.27 42.37
N ARG A 70 -2.43 -37.45 42.32
CA ARG A 70 -1.45 -36.45 42.79
C ARG A 70 -1.40 -35.21 41.89
N SER A 71 -1.20 -34.05 42.51
CA SER A 71 -0.96 -32.76 41.84
C SER A 71 0.49 -32.63 41.37
N MET A 72 0.68 -32.09 40.17
CA MET A 72 1.99 -31.83 39.56
C MET A 72 1.96 -30.52 38.76
N PRO A 73 3.11 -29.90 38.50
CA PRO A 73 3.18 -28.73 37.62
C PRO A 73 2.80 -29.11 36.18
N LYS A 74 2.08 -28.22 35.48
CA LYS A 74 1.64 -28.41 34.08
C LYS A 74 2.78 -28.59 33.06
N THR A 75 4.03 -28.35 33.45
CA THR A 75 5.22 -28.47 32.60
C THR A 75 5.65 -29.92 32.35
N LEU A 76 5.16 -30.88 33.14
CA LEU A 76 5.51 -32.30 32.98
C LEU A 76 4.66 -32.98 31.89
N GLU A 77 5.32 -33.59 30.90
CA GLU A 77 4.64 -34.39 29.87
C GLU A 77 4.09 -35.72 30.42
N LYS A 78 4.80 -36.30 31.39
CA LYS A 78 4.47 -37.59 32.02
C LYS A 78 4.38 -37.45 33.53
N CYS A 79 3.50 -38.23 34.14
CA CYS A 79 3.41 -38.31 35.58
C CYS A 79 4.69 -38.93 36.16
N ARG A 80 5.36 -38.22 37.08
CA ARG A 80 6.56 -38.74 37.75
C ARG A 80 6.31 -40.01 38.59
N TYR A 81 5.06 -40.24 39.00
CA TYR A 81 4.70 -41.37 39.86
C TYR A 81 4.23 -42.59 39.09
N CYS A 82 3.36 -42.43 38.09
CA CYS A 82 2.77 -43.57 37.36
C CYS A 82 3.23 -43.70 35.91
N GLY A 83 4.08 -42.79 35.41
CA GLY A 83 4.65 -42.82 34.06
C GLY A 83 3.66 -42.50 32.92
N LYS A 84 2.35 -42.44 33.18
CA LYS A 84 1.34 -42.15 32.15
C LYS A 84 1.43 -40.68 31.67
N PRO A 85 1.18 -40.42 30.37
CA PRO A 85 1.18 -39.06 29.82
C PRO A 85 0.06 -38.23 30.44
N LEU A 86 0.39 -37.03 30.92
CA LEU A 86 -0.57 -36.11 31.56
C LEU A 86 -1.45 -35.38 30.53
N ARG A 87 -0.95 -35.25 29.30
CA ARG A 87 -1.69 -34.71 28.17
C ARG A 87 -1.87 -35.81 27.14
N LYS A 88 -3.12 -36.16 26.84
CA LYS A 88 -3.44 -36.92 25.63
C LYS A 88 -2.91 -36.06 24.47
N SER A 89 -1.89 -36.56 23.78
CA SER A 89 -1.27 -35.88 22.64
C SER A 89 -2.34 -35.63 21.57
N MET A 90 -2.96 -34.45 21.62
CA MET A 90 -4.01 -34.01 20.70
C MET A 90 -3.46 -33.65 19.31
N LYS A 91 -2.17 -33.92 19.07
CA LYS A 91 -1.45 -33.57 17.85
C LYS A 91 -2.03 -34.25 16.60
N ARG A 92 -2.59 -35.46 16.70
CA ARG A 92 -3.18 -36.13 15.52
C ARG A 92 -4.55 -35.58 15.13
N THR A 93 -5.37 -35.16 16.08
CA THR A 93 -6.72 -34.64 15.78
C THR A 93 -6.66 -33.24 15.17
N PHE A 94 -5.72 -32.40 15.61
CA PHE A 94 -5.54 -31.06 15.03
C PHE A 94 -5.11 -31.08 13.57
N VAL A 95 -4.26 -32.03 13.16
CA VAL A 95 -3.80 -32.14 11.77
C VAL A 95 -4.96 -32.50 10.84
N ILE A 96 -5.86 -33.39 11.27
CA ILE A 96 -7.03 -33.80 10.48
C ILE A 96 -8.01 -32.63 10.33
N ILE A 97 -8.28 -31.89 11.41
CA ILE A 97 -9.18 -30.72 11.38
C ILE A 97 -8.62 -29.60 10.50
N ALA A 98 -7.30 -29.34 10.59
CA ALA A 98 -6.64 -28.33 9.77
C ALA A 98 -6.68 -28.70 8.28
N ALA A 99 -6.43 -29.97 7.94
CA ALA A 99 -6.53 -30.44 6.56
C ALA A 99 -7.96 -30.32 5.99
N SER A 100 -8.98 -30.68 6.77
CA SER A 100 -10.38 -30.53 6.31
C SER A 100 -10.79 -29.07 6.12
N ALA A 101 -10.31 -28.15 6.96
CA ALA A 101 -10.63 -26.73 6.82
C ALA A 101 -10.08 -26.15 5.50
N VAL A 102 -8.88 -26.54 5.10
CA VAL A 102 -8.26 -26.10 3.83
C VAL A 102 -9.07 -26.60 2.62
N VAL A 103 -9.53 -27.85 2.64
CA VAL A 103 -10.33 -28.41 1.54
C VAL A 103 -11.67 -27.67 1.40
N VAL A 104 -12.35 -27.38 2.52
CA VAL A 104 -13.61 -26.61 2.50
C VAL A 104 -13.38 -25.21 1.96
N LEU A 105 -12.29 -24.55 2.35
CA LEU A 105 -11.98 -23.19 1.91
C LEU A 105 -11.68 -23.13 0.40
N LEU A 106 -10.96 -24.12 -0.14
CA LEU A 106 -10.74 -24.25 -1.58
C LEU A 106 -12.04 -24.48 -2.35
N LEU A 107 -12.95 -25.32 -1.82
CA LEU A 107 -14.27 -25.52 -2.44
C LEU A 107 -15.09 -24.22 -2.47
N ILE A 108 -15.05 -23.42 -1.39
CA ILE A 108 -15.73 -22.11 -1.36
C ILE A 108 -15.15 -21.17 -2.42
N VAL A 109 -13.83 -21.12 -2.60
CA VAL A 109 -13.20 -20.28 -3.64
C VAL A 109 -13.64 -20.73 -5.03
N VAL A 110 -13.65 -22.04 -5.31
CA VAL A 110 -14.15 -22.58 -6.58
C VAL A 110 -15.61 -22.18 -6.78
N ILE A 111 -16.46 -22.34 -5.77
CA ILE A 111 -17.87 -21.94 -5.84
C ILE A 111 -18.01 -20.44 -6.13
N ILE A 112 -17.22 -19.58 -5.49
CA ILE A 112 -17.27 -18.12 -5.74
C ILE A 112 -16.84 -17.81 -7.17
N VAL A 113 -15.76 -18.42 -7.67
CA VAL A 113 -15.27 -18.17 -9.04
C VAL A 113 -16.27 -18.65 -10.10
N PHE A 114 -16.98 -19.75 -9.86
CA PHE A 114 -17.94 -20.31 -10.82
C PHE A 114 -19.37 -19.76 -10.68
N LEU A 115 -19.83 -19.43 -9.47
CA LEU A 115 -21.20 -18.94 -9.23
C LEU A 115 -21.31 -17.43 -9.19
N VAL A 116 -20.22 -16.70 -8.99
CA VAL A 116 -20.22 -15.25 -9.20
C VAL A 116 -19.81 -15.04 -10.66
N PRO A 117 -20.76 -14.92 -11.61
CA PRO A 117 -20.42 -14.58 -12.98
C PRO A 117 -19.56 -13.33 -12.92
N SER A 118 -18.37 -13.43 -13.51
CA SER A 118 -17.37 -12.36 -13.48
C SER A 118 -18.07 -11.04 -13.77
N ARG A 119 -18.00 -10.09 -12.83
CA ARG A 119 -18.71 -8.80 -12.92
C ARG A 119 -18.44 -8.06 -14.24
N GLY A 120 -17.39 -8.43 -14.96
CA GLY A 120 -17.07 -7.95 -16.30
C GLY A 120 -18.16 -8.21 -17.36
N GLU A 121 -18.85 -9.34 -17.37
CA GLU A 121 -19.87 -9.60 -18.40
C GLU A 121 -21.17 -8.82 -18.17
N VAL A 122 -21.55 -8.63 -16.91
CA VAL A 122 -22.76 -7.85 -16.56
C VAL A 122 -22.53 -6.37 -16.86
N VAL A 123 -21.35 -5.84 -16.54
CA VAL A 123 -20.97 -4.45 -16.85
C VAL A 123 -20.86 -4.22 -18.36
N ARG A 124 -20.30 -5.17 -19.12
CA ARG A 124 -20.24 -5.07 -20.60
C ARG A 124 -21.63 -5.02 -21.24
N ARG A 125 -22.60 -5.82 -20.77
CA ARG A 125 -23.97 -5.78 -21.31
C ARG A 125 -24.69 -4.47 -20.97
N GLN A 126 -24.51 -3.93 -19.77
CA GLN A 126 -25.11 -2.64 -19.41
C GLN A 126 -24.46 -1.45 -20.15
N ALA A 127 -23.15 -1.48 -20.37
CA ALA A 127 -22.45 -0.45 -21.12
C ALA A 127 -22.90 -0.38 -22.59
N VAL A 128 -23.13 -1.53 -23.24
CA VAL A 128 -23.63 -1.57 -24.63
C VAL A 128 -25.05 -1.00 -24.73
N LEU A 129 -25.94 -1.38 -23.81
CA LEU A 129 -27.32 -0.85 -23.79
C LEU A 129 -27.35 0.66 -23.54
N LEU A 130 -26.51 1.16 -22.64
CA LEU A 130 -26.40 2.60 -22.39
C LEU A 130 -25.83 3.36 -23.59
N ALA A 131 -24.83 2.79 -24.28
CA ALA A 131 -24.26 3.38 -25.48
C ALA A 131 -25.27 3.44 -26.64
N GLU A 132 -26.08 2.39 -26.84
CA GLU A 132 -27.16 2.40 -27.84
C GLU A 132 -28.25 3.41 -27.49
N TYR A 133 -28.64 3.52 -26.21
CA TYR A 133 -29.60 4.51 -25.74
C TYR A 133 -29.13 5.94 -26.00
N ILE A 134 -27.88 6.26 -25.64
CA ILE A 134 -27.27 7.57 -25.90
C ILE A 134 -27.21 7.86 -27.40
N ARG A 135 -26.82 6.86 -28.20
CA ARG A 135 -26.79 6.98 -29.66
C ARG A 135 -28.19 7.31 -30.19
N GLN A 136 -29.21 6.55 -29.82
CA GLN A 136 -30.59 6.77 -30.27
C GLN A 136 -31.09 8.18 -29.92
N LYS A 137 -30.86 8.64 -28.68
CA LYS A 137 -31.25 9.99 -28.24
C LYS A 137 -30.48 11.10 -28.95
N SER A 138 -29.20 10.89 -29.26
CA SER A 138 -28.39 11.86 -29.99
C SER A 138 -28.90 12.07 -31.43
N TRP A 139 -29.36 11.02 -32.10
CA TRP A 139 -29.91 11.12 -33.46
C TRP A 139 -31.25 11.85 -33.48
N GLU A 140 -32.13 11.62 -32.49
CA GLU A 140 -33.39 12.36 -32.37
C GLU A 140 -33.14 13.89 -32.23
N GLY A 141 -32.15 14.29 -31.43
CA GLY A 141 -31.79 15.70 -31.28
C GLY A 141 -31.22 16.34 -32.55
N VAL A 142 -30.44 15.60 -33.34
CA VAL A 142 -29.86 16.10 -34.61
C VAL A 142 -30.95 16.28 -35.68
N TYR A 143 -31.90 15.35 -35.79
CA TYR A 143 -33.01 15.46 -36.75
C TYR A 143 -33.94 16.63 -36.43
N GLU A 144 -34.22 16.88 -35.15
CA GLU A 144 -35.03 18.03 -34.72
C GLU A 144 -34.31 19.37 -34.98
N LEU A 145 -32.99 19.44 -34.82
CA LEU A 145 -32.20 20.64 -35.13
C LEU A 145 -32.24 20.99 -36.62
N ASP A 146 -32.12 20.01 -37.51
CA ASP A 146 -32.23 20.26 -38.95
C ASP A 146 -33.66 20.62 -39.36
N ARG A 147 -34.69 20.07 -38.71
CA ARG A 147 -36.09 20.48 -38.90
C ARG A 147 -36.34 21.92 -38.43
N ALA A 148 -35.72 22.34 -37.33
CA ALA A 148 -35.82 23.71 -36.81
C ALA A 148 -35.18 24.74 -37.76
N LYS A 149 -34.05 24.39 -38.40
CA LYS A 149 -33.43 25.24 -39.44
C LYS A 149 -34.33 25.44 -40.65
N VAL A 150 -35.04 24.39 -41.09
CA VAL A 150 -35.95 24.46 -42.24
C VAL A 150 -37.19 25.31 -41.94
N THR A 151 -37.61 25.38 -40.67
CA THR A 151 -38.83 26.10 -40.26
C THR A 151 -38.59 27.55 -39.82
N GLY A 152 -37.34 28.04 -39.84
CA GLY A 152 -37.01 29.44 -39.54
C GLY A 152 -37.24 29.87 -38.10
N ARG A 153 -37.40 28.93 -37.15
CA ARG A 153 -37.54 29.26 -35.73
C ARG A 153 -36.19 29.67 -35.12
N ASN A 154 -36.23 30.63 -34.21
CA ASN A 154 -35.05 31.15 -33.52
C ASN A 154 -34.33 30.01 -32.76
N SER A 155 -33.09 29.74 -33.16
CA SER A 155 -32.23 28.70 -32.57
C SER A 155 -32.00 28.86 -31.06
N ALA A 156 -32.25 30.03 -30.49
CA ALA A 156 -32.10 30.32 -29.06
C ALA A 156 -33.10 29.54 -28.18
N GLU A 157 -34.39 29.47 -28.57
CA GLU A 157 -35.43 28.77 -27.81
C GLU A 157 -35.18 27.25 -27.78
N TYR A 158 -34.58 26.73 -28.86
CA TYR A 158 -34.24 25.31 -28.97
C TYR A 158 -33.02 24.93 -28.13
N VAL A 159 -32.01 25.80 -28.06
CA VAL A 159 -30.84 25.59 -27.18
C VAL A 159 -31.26 25.57 -25.71
N GLU A 160 -32.22 26.41 -25.32
CA GLU A 160 -32.76 26.43 -23.96
C GLU A 160 -33.49 25.11 -23.62
N LYS A 161 -34.34 24.61 -24.52
CA LYS A 161 -34.99 23.29 -24.37
C LYS A 161 -34.04 22.11 -24.34
N LEU A 162 -33.00 22.10 -25.17
CA LEU A 162 -31.96 21.07 -25.08
C LEU A 162 -31.21 21.15 -23.75
N THR A 163 -30.95 22.35 -23.25
CA THR A 163 -30.29 22.54 -21.95
C THR A 163 -31.15 22.02 -20.80
N GLU A 164 -32.46 22.20 -20.85
CA GLU A 164 -33.40 21.59 -19.89
C GLU A 164 -33.45 20.06 -20.01
N LEU A 165 -33.52 19.51 -21.22
CA LEU A 165 -33.51 18.05 -21.46
C LEU A 165 -32.24 17.36 -20.95
N PHE A 166 -31.10 18.04 -20.99
CA PHE A 166 -29.84 17.54 -20.44
C PHE A 166 -29.61 17.90 -18.97
N ALA A 167 -30.40 18.81 -18.38
CA ALA A 167 -30.33 19.15 -16.97
C ALA A 167 -30.90 18.05 -16.07
N ASP A 168 -31.89 17.27 -16.57
CA ASP A 168 -32.46 16.11 -15.88
C ASP A 168 -31.56 14.85 -15.96
N LEU A 169 -30.62 14.83 -16.91
CA LEU A 169 -29.55 13.83 -16.95
C LEU A 169 -28.46 14.28 -15.96
N ASP A 170 -28.62 13.87 -14.70
CA ASP A 170 -27.64 14.15 -13.65
C ASP A 170 -26.35 13.33 -13.91
N ILE A 171 -25.50 13.83 -14.81
CA ILE A 171 -24.19 13.27 -15.16
C ILE A 171 -23.22 13.34 -13.96
N THR A 172 -23.63 13.99 -12.86
CA THR A 172 -22.85 14.01 -11.61
C THR A 172 -22.79 12.65 -10.90
N ASP A 173 -23.67 11.70 -11.25
CA ASP A 173 -23.69 10.35 -10.67
C ASP A 173 -22.90 9.29 -11.46
N ILE A 174 -22.08 9.68 -12.44
CA ILE A 174 -20.97 8.83 -12.87
C ILE A 174 -19.94 8.86 -11.74
N PHE A 175 -20.12 7.95 -10.79
CA PHE A 175 -19.21 7.69 -9.68
C PHE A 175 -17.76 7.75 -10.16
N VAL A 176 -16.98 8.61 -9.51
CA VAL A 176 -15.56 8.37 -9.27
C VAL A 176 -15.49 7.10 -8.43
N SER A 177 -15.57 5.94 -9.07
CA SER A 177 -15.08 4.71 -8.48
C SER A 177 -13.57 4.86 -8.33
N GLU A 178 -13.04 4.41 -7.19
CA GLU A 178 -11.62 4.20 -6.93
C GLU A 178 -10.88 3.70 -8.18
N PRO A 179 -9.61 4.09 -8.40
CA PRO A 179 -8.88 3.77 -9.63
C PRO A 179 -8.95 2.27 -9.93
N THR A 180 -9.73 1.89 -10.94
CA THR A 180 -9.79 0.51 -11.40
C THR A 180 -8.67 0.30 -12.41
N ILE A 181 -7.73 -0.57 -12.05
CA ILE A 181 -6.71 -1.09 -12.95
C ILE A 181 -7.41 -1.97 -13.97
N ASP A 182 -7.31 -1.62 -15.25
CA ASP A 182 -7.76 -2.46 -16.36
C ASP A 182 -6.78 -3.66 -16.49
N PRO A 183 -7.24 -4.91 -16.26
CA PRO A 183 -6.36 -6.08 -16.26
C PRO A 183 -5.77 -6.44 -17.63
N ASP A 184 -6.31 -5.88 -18.72
CA ASP A 184 -5.78 -6.12 -20.07
C ASP A 184 -4.77 -5.03 -20.50
N THR A 185 -4.73 -3.87 -19.83
CA THR A 185 -3.90 -2.72 -20.24
C THR A 185 -3.03 -2.10 -19.14
N ASP A 186 -3.16 -2.53 -17.88
CA ASP A 186 -2.42 -2.04 -16.71
C ASP A 186 -2.32 -0.50 -16.65
N CYS A 187 -3.38 0.23 -17.02
CA CYS A 187 -3.41 1.69 -16.96
C CYS A 187 -4.05 2.15 -15.63
N VAL A 188 -3.38 3.06 -14.91
CA VAL A 188 -3.95 3.77 -13.75
C VAL A 188 -4.32 5.18 -14.20
N PHE A 189 -5.60 5.54 -14.06
CA PHE A 189 -6.07 6.91 -14.31
C PHE A 189 -5.82 7.76 -13.05
N THR A 190 -4.81 8.62 -13.05
CA THR A 190 -4.64 9.62 -11.98
C THR A 190 -5.35 10.93 -12.34
N GLU A 191 -6.14 11.43 -11.38
CA GLU A 191 -6.87 12.71 -11.36
C GLU A 191 -7.05 13.40 -12.71
N PHE A 192 -8.13 13.01 -13.39
CA PHE A 192 -8.82 13.91 -14.32
C PHE A 192 -9.38 15.06 -13.48
N ASP A 193 -8.83 16.28 -13.58
CA ASP A 193 -9.47 17.47 -12.98
C ASP A 193 -10.68 17.87 -13.84
N VAL A 194 -11.74 17.07 -13.71
CA VAL A 194 -13.04 17.28 -14.34
C VAL A 194 -13.58 18.68 -13.99
N ARG A 195 -13.21 19.25 -12.82
CA ARG A 195 -13.62 20.61 -12.44
C ARG A 195 -12.92 21.67 -13.27
N ALA A 196 -11.63 21.52 -13.58
CA ALA A 196 -10.92 22.46 -14.45
C ALA A 196 -11.49 22.43 -15.88
N MET A 197 -11.71 21.24 -16.45
CA MET A 197 -12.36 21.10 -17.76
C MET A 197 -13.77 21.67 -17.77
N HIS A 198 -14.58 21.35 -16.75
CA HIS A 198 -15.94 21.85 -16.63
C HIS A 198 -15.96 23.38 -16.50
N LYS A 199 -15.05 24.00 -15.74
CA LYS A 199 -14.92 25.47 -15.65
C LYS A 199 -14.57 26.09 -17.00
N THR A 200 -13.60 25.53 -17.72
CA THR A 200 -13.15 26.03 -19.03
C THR A 200 -14.21 25.85 -20.11
N ALA A 201 -14.90 24.70 -20.11
CA ALA A 201 -16.04 24.44 -20.97
C ALA A 201 -17.19 25.40 -20.67
N LYS A 202 -17.58 25.56 -19.40
CA LYS A 202 -18.64 26.48 -18.97
C LYS A 202 -18.33 27.93 -19.34
N LYS A 203 -17.06 28.37 -19.25
CA LYS A 203 -16.61 29.71 -19.69
C LYS A 203 -16.67 29.86 -21.22
N SER A 204 -16.30 28.84 -21.99
CA SER A 204 -16.39 28.84 -23.46
C SER A 204 -17.84 28.82 -23.96
N PHE A 205 -18.71 28.02 -23.32
CA PHE A 205 -20.14 27.96 -23.59
C PHE A 205 -20.83 29.29 -23.31
N LYS A 206 -20.52 29.95 -22.18
CA LYS A 206 -21.04 31.28 -21.85
C LYS A 206 -20.69 32.33 -22.90
N ASN A 207 -19.56 32.16 -23.58
CA ASN A 207 -19.08 33.07 -24.63
C ASN A 207 -19.43 32.61 -26.06
N LYS A 208 -20.26 31.58 -26.23
CA LYS A 208 -20.70 31.02 -27.53
C LYS A 208 -19.56 30.67 -28.51
N LYS A 209 -18.38 30.27 -28.00
CA LYS A 209 -17.26 29.87 -28.87
C LYS A 209 -17.21 28.35 -29.05
N PRO A 210 -17.10 27.83 -30.29
CA PRO A 210 -16.89 26.41 -30.51
C PRO A 210 -15.49 26.01 -30.04
N PHE A 211 -15.39 24.88 -29.34
CA PHE A 211 -14.14 24.27 -28.93
C PHE A 211 -13.92 22.96 -29.69
N ARG A 212 -12.65 22.61 -29.92
CA ARG A 212 -12.23 21.33 -30.49
C ARG A 212 -11.33 20.63 -29.49
N VAL A 213 -11.51 19.32 -29.34
CA VAL A 213 -10.59 18.44 -28.63
C VAL A 213 -9.73 17.74 -29.67
N GLU A 214 -8.41 17.84 -29.53
CA GLU A 214 -7.46 17.18 -30.43
C GLU A 214 -6.52 16.31 -29.59
N TRP A 215 -6.34 15.05 -30.01
CA TRP A 215 -5.50 14.09 -29.32
C TRP A 215 -4.19 13.93 -30.05
N LYS A 216 -3.07 13.98 -29.33
CA LYS A 216 -1.74 13.82 -29.92
C LYS A 216 -0.83 13.02 -28.98
N GLU A 217 -0.07 12.09 -29.54
CA GLU A 217 0.91 11.30 -28.80
C GLU A 217 2.27 12.00 -28.82
N GLU A 218 2.84 12.27 -27.64
CA GLU A 218 4.17 12.85 -27.48
C GLU A 218 4.95 12.02 -26.44
N ASN A 219 6.13 11.50 -26.81
CA ASN A 219 6.99 10.67 -25.96
C ASN A 219 6.29 9.45 -25.30
N GLY A 220 5.31 8.83 -25.98
CA GLY A 220 4.55 7.69 -25.46
C GLY A 220 3.43 8.06 -24.48
N VAL A 221 3.13 9.36 -24.35
CA VAL A 221 2.02 9.90 -23.56
C VAL A 221 0.98 10.49 -24.52
N TRP A 222 -0.29 10.10 -24.36
CA TRP A 222 -1.40 10.72 -25.09
C TRP A 222 -1.82 12.01 -24.40
N LEU A 223 -1.82 13.12 -25.14
CA LEU A 223 -2.19 14.45 -24.68
C LEU A 223 -3.49 14.88 -25.36
N ALA A 224 -4.44 15.39 -24.57
CA ALA A 224 -5.65 16.05 -25.09
C ALA A 224 -5.46 17.57 -25.06
N TYR A 225 -5.56 18.20 -26.22
CA TYR A 225 -5.51 19.64 -26.38
C TYR A 225 -6.94 20.19 -26.54
N LEU A 226 -7.28 21.16 -25.69
CA LEU A 226 -8.56 21.87 -25.73
C LEU A 226 -8.31 23.29 -26.23
N GLY A 227 -8.77 23.60 -27.44
CA GLY A 227 -8.60 24.92 -28.07
C GLY A 227 -9.92 25.53 -28.53
N THR A 228 -10.08 26.84 -28.37
CA THR A 228 -11.16 27.60 -29.02
C THR A 228 -10.69 28.08 -30.40
N SER A 229 -11.53 27.94 -31.43
CA SER A 229 -11.16 27.95 -32.86
C SER A 229 -10.61 29.26 -33.48
N ARG A 230 -10.14 30.25 -32.71
CA ARG A 230 -9.38 31.37 -33.25
C ARG A 230 -8.24 31.73 -32.30
N ILE A 231 -7.05 31.83 -32.87
CA ILE A 231 -5.74 32.10 -32.25
C ILE A 231 -5.01 30.79 -31.91
N TYR A 232 -4.29 30.26 -32.91
CA TYR A 232 -3.34 29.16 -32.75
C TYR A 232 -1.93 29.64 -32.36
N ASN A 233 -1.71 30.94 -32.22
CA ASN A 233 -0.43 31.50 -31.83
C ASN A 233 -0.70 32.62 -30.82
N GLU A 234 -0.04 32.54 -29.67
CA GLU A 234 0.02 33.57 -28.61
C GLU A 234 -1.05 33.44 -27.50
N LEU A 235 -0.60 32.97 -26.33
CA LEU A 235 -1.28 32.90 -25.01
C LEU A 235 -2.30 31.76 -24.87
N GLY A 236 -2.13 30.73 -24.04
CA GLY A 236 -1.32 30.61 -22.83
C GLY A 236 -1.98 29.76 -21.73
N ASP A 237 -3.08 29.04 -22.00
CA ASP A 237 -3.74 28.15 -21.02
C ASP A 237 -4.08 26.79 -21.65
N TYR A 238 -3.14 25.84 -21.55
CA TYR A 238 -3.41 24.43 -21.89
C TYR A 238 -3.57 23.65 -20.59
N VAL A 239 -4.65 22.87 -20.47
CA VAL A 239 -4.77 21.86 -19.43
C VAL A 239 -4.02 20.63 -19.91
N ARG A 240 -2.79 20.43 -19.41
CA ARG A 240 -1.99 19.24 -19.71
C ARG A 240 -2.48 18.09 -18.81
N ALA A 241 -3.20 17.14 -19.38
CA ALA A 241 -3.44 15.84 -18.75
C ALA A 241 -2.38 14.85 -19.27
N SER A 242 -1.53 14.34 -18.38
CA SER A 242 -0.51 13.35 -18.70
C SER A 242 -0.92 12.00 -18.15
N ILE A 243 -1.07 11.01 -19.03
CA ILE A 243 -1.31 9.61 -18.65
C ILE A 243 0.05 8.94 -18.52
N VAL A 244 0.49 8.68 -17.28
CA VAL A 244 1.73 7.93 -17.02
C VAL A 244 1.38 6.46 -16.95
N LYS A 245 1.93 5.64 -17.86
CA LYS A 245 1.82 4.18 -17.73
C LYS A 245 2.52 3.75 -16.44
N PRO A 246 1.83 3.04 -15.51
CA PRO A 246 2.41 2.66 -14.22
C PRO A 246 3.59 1.69 -14.35
N GLU A 247 3.77 1.09 -15.54
CA GLU A 247 4.95 0.33 -15.90
C GLU A 247 5.63 0.90 -17.15
N SER A 248 6.13 2.14 -17.07
CA SER A 248 7.02 2.64 -18.10
C SER A 248 8.38 1.92 -18.00
N THR A 249 8.89 1.47 -19.14
CA THR A 249 10.25 0.95 -19.25
C THR A 249 11.21 2.00 -18.71
N CYS A 250 12.08 1.63 -17.76
CA CYS A 250 13.00 2.60 -17.17
C CYS A 250 13.86 3.24 -18.28
N GLY A 251 13.67 4.55 -18.52
CA GLY A 251 14.32 5.27 -19.61
C GLY A 251 15.85 5.23 -19.53
N VAL A 252 16.38 5.16 -18.31
CA VAL A 252 17.83 5.11 -18.04
C VAL A 252 18.46 3.79 -18.46
N CYS A 253 17.80 2.64 -18.22
CA CYS A 253 18.34 1.33 -18.62
C CYS A 253 17.66 0.73 -19.86
N ARG A 254 16.68 1.44 -20.45
CA ARG A 254 15.86 0.97 -21.59
C ARG A 254 15.34 -0.45 -21.40
N ALA A 255 14.66 -0.70 -20.26
CA ALA A 255 14.11 -1.99 -19.85
C ALA A 255 15.11 -3.13 -19.53
N THR A 256 16.42 -2.95 -19.74
CA THR A 256 17.39 -4.04 -19.49
C THR A 256 17.65 -4.33 -18.01
N GLY A 257 17.24 -3.42 -17.12
CA GLY A 257 17.57 -3.47 -15.70
C GLY A 257 19.05 -3.23 -15.38
N ARG A 258 19.90 -2.98 -16.39
CA ARG A 258 21.34 -2.85 -16.23
C ARG A 258 21.85 -1.57 -16.88
N THR A 259 22.83 -0.95 -16.25
CA THR A 259 23.57 0.19 -16.81
C THR A 259 25.05 -0.16 -16.90
N ARG A 260 25.77 0.55 -17.77
CA ARG A 260 27.23 0.39 -17.87
C ARG A 260 27.85 0.89 -16.57
N CYS A 261 28.79 0.11 -16.03
CA CYS A 261 29.53 0.51 -14.84
C CYS A 261 30.23 1.86 -15.11
N PRO A 262 30.02 2.89 -14.28
CA PRO A 262 30.58 4.22 -14.49
C PRO A 262 32.12 4.20 -14.40
N SER A 263 32.68 3.35 -13.54
CA SER A 263 34.12 3.23 -13.31
C SER A 263 34.88 2.74 -14.56
N CYS A 264 34.29 1.86 -15.38
CA CYS A 264 34.96 1.26 -16.54
C CYS A 264 34.25 1.48 -17.88
N GLY A 265 33.19 2.29 -17.91
CA GLY A 265 32.37 2.53 -19.11
C GLY A 265 31.76 1.27 -19.74
N GLY A 266 31.53 0.21 -18.95
CA GLY A 266 30.99 -1.06 -19.44
C GLY A 266 32.01 -2.07 -20.01
N LYS A 267 33.31 -1.78 -19.98
CA LYS A 267 34.35 -2.69 -20.54
C LYS A 267 34.76 -3.83 -19.60
N GLY A 268 34.40 -3.78 -18.32
CA GLY A 268 34.84 -4.73 -17.29
C GLY A 268 36.33 -4.63 -16.91
N LYS A 269 37.11 -3.80 -17.60
CA LYS A 269 38.53 -3.52 -17.34
C LYS A 269 38.80 -2.01 -17.37
N LEU A 270 39.76 -1.57 -16.57
CA LEU A 270 40.28 -0.20 -16.57
C LEU A 270 41.32 -0.02 -17.69
N GLY A 271 41.76 1.22 -17.92
CA GLY A 271 42.69 1.57 -19.01
C GLY A 271 44.05 0.87 -18.92
N ASP A 272 44.45 0.45 -17.73
CA ASP A 272 45.68 -0.31 -17.45
C ASP A 272 45.52 -1.84 -17.64
N GLY A 273 44.34 -2.29 -18.08
CA GLY A 273 44.02 -3.70 -18.27
C GLY A 273 43.63 -4.44 -16.99
N THR A 274 43.65 -3.79 -15.82
CA THR A 274 43.18 -4.40 -14.58
C THR A 274 41.67 -4.58 -14.57
N PHE A 275 41.18 -5.62 -13.88
CA PHE A 275 39.75 -5.89 -13.78
C PHE A 275 39.05 -4.85 -12.88
N CYS A 276 37.92 -4.32 -13.34
CA CYS A 276 37.15 -3.35 -12.57
C CYS A 276 36.48 -4.02 -11.36
N ARG A 277 36.92 -3.70 -10.14
CA ARG A 277 36.41 -4.33 -8.90
C ARG A 277 34.88 -4.27 -8.77
N ASP A 278 34.27 -3.19 -9.26
CA ASP A 278 32.83 -2.94 -9.11
C ASP A 278 31.95 -3.78 -10.03
N CYS A 279 32.49 -4.34 -11.12
CA CYS A 279 31.68 -4.99 -12.18
C CYS A 279 32.37 -6.14 -12.93
N TYR A 280 33.55 -6.62 -12.49
CA TYR A 280 34.28 -7.67 -13.21
C TYR A 280 33.47 -8.97 -13.31
N ARG A 281 32.67 -9.30 -12.28
CA ARG A 281 31.81 -10.50 -12.28
C ARG A 281 30.62 -10.39 -13.24
N SER A 282 30.19 -9.16 -13.51
CA SER A 282 29.02 -8.85 -14.32
C SER A 282 29.40 -8.33 -15.71
N GLN A 283 30.64 -8.58 -16.14
CA GLN A 283 31.15 -8.22 -17.47
C GLN A 283 30.94 -6.74 -17.81
N GLY A 284 31.12 -5.83 -16.83
CA GLY A 284 30.97 -4.39 -17.05
C GLY A 284 29.60 -3.80 -16.76
N TRP A 285 28.62 -4.62 -16.38
CA TRP A 285 27.24 -4.17 -16.11
C TRP A 285 26.94 -4.07 -14.62
N GLN A 286 26.13 -3.08 -14.23
CA GLN A 286 25.62 -2.96 -12.86
C GLN A 286 24.09 -2.86 -12.89
N PRO A 287 23.38 -3.30 -11.83
CA PRO A 287 21.95 -3.08 -11.74
C PRO A 287 21.66 -1.58 -11.79
N CYS A 288 20.66 -1.19 -12.57
CA CYS A 288 20.24 0.21 -12.68
C CYS A 288 19.80 0.72 -11.31
N SER A 289 20.30 1.87 -10.87
CA SER A 289 20.00 2.46 -9.56
C SER A 289 18.53 2.83 -9.40
N ILE A 290 17.86 3.19 -10.50
CA ILE A 290 16.46 3.64 -10.50
C ILE A 290 15.51 2.45 -10.38
N CYS A 291 15.61 1.46 -11.28
CA CYS A 291 14.71 0.30 -11.27
C CYS A 291 15.23 -0.87 -10.41
N LYS A 292 16.38 -0.73 -9.74
CA LYS A 292 17.00 -1.78 -8.91
C LYS A 292 17.14 -3.13 -9.62
N GLY A 293 17.33 -3.13 -10.94
CA GLY A 293 17.49 -4.35 -11.73
C GLY A 293 16.22 -4.90 -12.39
N THR A 294 15.03 -4.36 -12.11
CA THR A 294 13.77 -4.89 -12.65
C THR A 294 13.49 -4.48 -14.09
N GLY A 295 14.14 -3.41 -14.58
CA GLY A 295 13.84 -2.82 -15.89
C GLY A 295 12.59 -1.93 -15.92
N LYS A 296 11.78 -1.92 -14.85
CA LYS A 296 10.56 -1.12 -14.70
C LYS A 296 10.78 0.00 -13.67
N SER A 297 10.42 1.24 -13.99
CA SER A 297 10.49 2.33 -13.01
C SER A 297 9.28 2.23 -12.08
N THR A 298 9.49 2.27 -10.75
CA THR A 298 8.40 2.21 -9.75
C THR A 298 7.96 3.59 -9.28
N THR A 299 8.58 4.65 -9.79
CA THR A 299 8.36 6.02 -9.39
C THR A 299 8.10 6.83 -10.66
N GLY A 300 6.88 7.35 -10.80
CA GLY A 300 6.52 8.32 -11.84
C GLY A 300 7.16 9.69 -11.64
N GLU A 301 8.43 9.73 -11.23
CA GLU A 301 9.27 10.92 -11.23
C GLU A 301 10.27 10.76 -12.39
N GLU A 302 9.91 11.35 -13.53
CA GLU A 302 10.85 11.73 -14.60
C GLU A 302 11.43 13.12 -14.33
#